data_AF-A0AAV6AM62-F1
#
_entry.id   AF-A0AAV6AM62-F1
#
_cell.length_a   1.000
_cell.length_b   1.000
_cell.length_c   1.000
_cell.angle_alpha   90.00
_cell.angle_beta   90.00
_cell.angle_gamma   90.00
#
_symmetry.space_group_name_H-M   'P 1'
#
loop_
_entity.id
_entity.type
_entity.pdbx_description
1 polymer ?
#
loop_
_entity_poly.entity_id
_entity_poly.type
_entity_poly.pdbx_seq_one_letter_code
_entity_poly.pdbx_strand_id
1 'polypeptide(L)'
;RIGFPVVLKTATPGIFHKTDVDGVRLRLGDGAAVEAAYRDIAGRLGPRAIVAAMALGPSVEMILGIVRDEDFGRTVMIGAGGVHAEILKDVVVAKPPFDAAKAHRMIDRLRFRRLLDGARGAPPASIDMLAVTLARFSVLAAALGDAIETMDVNPLLAGPTGALAVDALVVGRRP
;
A
#
# COMPACT_ATOMS: atom_id res chain seq x y z
N ARG A 1 1.63 23.30 -3.16
CA ARG A 1 0.57 22.83 -4.09
C ARG A 1 0.92 21.41 -4.53
N ILE A 2 -0.06 20.51 -4.66
CA ILE A 2 0.15 19.06 -4.92
C ILE A 2 0.39 18.75 -6.41
N GLY A 3 -0.11 19.58 -7.33
CA GLY A 3 -0.01 19.37 -8.78
C GLY A 3 -1.08 18.40 -9.31
N PHE A 4 -1.52 18.60 -10.54
CA PHE A 4 -2.51 17.73 -11.20
C PHE A 4 -1.81 16.69 -12.11
N PRO A 5 -2.44 15.53 -12.36
CA PRO A 5 -3.72 15.09 -11.80
C PRO A 5 -3.62 14.65 -10.34
N VAL A 6 -4.72 14.78 -9.61
CA VAL A 6 -4.86 14.32 -8.22
C VAL A 6 -5.86 13.17 -8.10
N VAL A 7 -5.77 12.47 -6.97
CA VAL A 7 -6.80 11.54 -6.48
C VAL A 7 -7.51 12.16 -5.28
N LEU A 8 -8.81 11.98 -5.21
CA LEU A 8 -9.61 12.25 -4.02
C LEU A 8 -10.14 10.93 -3.45
N LYS A 9 -9.96 10.74 -2.14
CA LYS A 9 -10.42 9.55 -1.40
C LYS A 9 -11.23 9.96 -0.19
N THR A 10 -12.33 9.27 0.12
CA THR A 10 -13.02 9.45 1.41
C THR A 10 -12.06 9.15 2.58
N ALA A 11 -12.21 9.90 3.65
CA ALA A 11 -11.52 9.72 4.93
C ALA A 11 -12.52 9.66 6.09
N THR A 12 -13.75 9.24 5.81
CA THR A 12 -14.80 9.07 6.81
C THR A 12 -14.43 7.91 7.75
N PRO A 13 -14.47 8.11 9.08
CA PRO A 13 -14.21 7.05 10.05
C PRO A 13 -15.13 5.85 9.85
N GLY A 14 -14.58 4.64 9.96
CA GLY A 14 -15.31 3.39 9.78
C GLY A 14 -15.40 2.90 8.33
N ILE A 15 -14.99 3.71 7.34
CA ILE A 15 -14.83 3.26 5.96
C ILE A 15 -13.38 2.84 5.73
N PHE A 16 -13.13 1.52 5.80
CA PHE A 16 -11.79 0.96 5.61
C PHE A 16 -11.51 0.66 4.12
N HIS A 17 -12.47 0.04 3.42
CA HIS A 17 -12.38 -0.26 2.00
C HIS A 17 -13.07 0.82 1.16
N LYS A 18 -12.31 1.87 0.82
CA LYS A 18 -12.83 3.08 0.15
C LYS A 18 -13.40 2.79 -1.24
N THR A 19 -12.81 1.83 -1.96
CA THR A 19 -13.27 1.45 -3.31
C THR A 19 -14.64 0.79 -3.27
N ASP A 20 -14.93 -0.03 -2.26
CA ASP A 20 -16.18 -0.80 -2.14
C ASP A 20 -17.42 0.09 -1.96
N VAL A 21 -17.22 1.31 -1.45
CA VAL A 21 -18.27 2.32 -1.27
C VAL A 21 -18.24 3.41 -2.35
N ASP A 22 -17.50 3.18 -3.44
CA ASP A 22 -17.26 4.17 -4.50
C ASP A 22 -16.78 5.52 -3.94
N GLY A 23 -15.84 5.45 -3.00
CA GLY A 23 -15.26 6.58 -2.26
C GLY A 23 -13.93 7.08 -2.82
N VAL A 24 -13.57 6.69 -4.04
CA VAL A 24 -12.31 7.07 -4.70
C VAL A 24 -12.60 7.71 -6.06
N ARG A 25 -11.96 8.84 -6.35
CA ARG A 25 -12.01 9.54 -7.65
C ARG A 25 -10.58 9.78 -8.13
N LEU A 26 -10.23 9.16 -9.25
CA LEU A 26 -8.89 9.20 -9.85
C LEU A 26 -8.83 10.23 -11.00
N ARG A 27 -7.63 10.60 -11.42
CA ARG A 27 -7.37 11.42 -12.63
C ARG A 27 -8.07 12.79 -12.63
N LEU A 28 -8.20 13.43 -11.47
CA LEU A 28 -8.81 14.76 -11.38
C LEU A 28 -7.80 15.80 -11.90
N GLY A 29 -8.09 16.40 -13.05
CA GLY A 29 -7.14 17.23 -13.81
C GLY A 29 -7.12 18.71 -13.43
N ASP A 30 -8.13 19.20 -12.71
CA ASP A 30 -8.26 20.60 -12.34
C ASP A 30 -9.09 20.77 -11.05
N GLY A 31 -9.23 22.03 -10.60
CA GLY A 31 -9.96 22.37 -9.38
C GLY A 31 -11.47 22.11 -9.46
N ALA A 32 -12.07 22.29 -10.64
CA ALA A 32 -13.51 22.07 -10.83
C ALA A 32 -13.86 20.58 -10.72
N ALA A 33 -13.03 19.71 -11.31
CA ALA A 33 -13.14 18.26 -11.18
C ALA A 33 -13.00 17.81 -9.72
N VAL A 34 -12.05 18.39 -8.97
CA VAL A 34 -11.89 18.11 -7.53
C VAL A 34 -13.11 18.54 -6.73
N GLU A 35 -13.64 19.73 -7.00
CA GLU A 35 -14.81 20.25 -6.30
C GLU A 35 -16.06 19.38 -6.57
N ALA A 36 -16.30 19.02 -7.82
CA ALA A 36 -17.40 18.13 -8.19
C ALA A 36 -17.27 16.75 -7.54
N ALA A 37 -16.08 16.16 -7.58
CA ALA A 37 -15.76 14.89 -6.92
C ALA A 37 -15.97 14.95 -5.40
N TYR A 38 -15.56 16.06 -4.77
CA TYR A 38 -15.73 16.26 -3.33
C TYR A 38 -17.20 16.38 -2.96
N ARG A 39 -18.02 17.16 -3.68
CA ARG A 39 -19.45 17.30 -3.38
C ARG A 39 -20.19 15.97 -3.44
N ASP A 40 -19.88 15.14 -4.44
CA ASP A 40 -20.45 13.79 -4.58
C ASP A 40 -20.06 12.88 -3.39
N ILE A 41 -18.76 12.72 -3.13
CA ILE A 41 -18.29 11.86 -2.04
C ILE A 41 -18.76 12.38 -0.68
N ALA A 42 -18.70 13.69 -0.44
CA ALA A 42 -19.11 14.30 0.81
C ALA A 42 -20.60 14.13 1.09
N GLY A 43 -21.44 14.24 0.05
CA GLY A 43 -22.89 14.06 0.16
C GLY A 43 -23.30 12.64 0.52
N ARG A 44 -22.57 11.62 0.03
CA ARG A 44 -22.90 10.20 0.26
C ARG A 44 -22.22 9.61 1.49
N LEU A 45 -20.96 9.96 1.71
CA LEU A 45 -20.06 9.28 2.66
C LEU A 45 -19.61 10.18 3.80
N GLY A 46 -19.94 11.48 3.78
CA GLY A 46 -19.52 12.45 4.79
C GLY A 46 -18.32 13.29 4.36
N PRO A 47 -18.08 14.43 5.03
CA PRO A 47 -17.26 15.53 4.50
C PRO A 47 -15.74 15.30 4.57
N ARG A 48 -15.27 14.21 5.18
CA ARG A 48 -13.83 13.97 5.31
C ARG A 48 -13.29 13.33 4.04
N ALA A 49 -12.30 13.98 3.44
CA ALA A 49 -11.61 13.47 2.26
C ALA A 49 -10.11 13.80 2.30
N ILE A 50 -9.32 12.97 1.62
CA ILE A 50 -7.90 13.16 1.38
C ILE A 50 -7.70 13.44 -0.11
N VAL A 51 -6.88 14.44 -0.42
CA VAL A 51 -6.42 14.73 -1.78
C VAL A 51 -4.92 14.48 -1.86
N ALA A 52 -4.48 13.69 -2.83
CA ALA A 52 -3.07 13.35 -3.04
C ALA A 52 -2.69 13.43 -4.51
N ALA A 53 -1.40 13.62 -4.81
CA ALA A 53 -0.90 13.54 -6.17
C ALA A 53 -1.17 12.13 -6.71
N MET A 54 -1.60 12.04 -7.96
CA MET A 54 -1.76 10.74 -8.58
C MET A 54 -0.39 10.14 -8.86
N ALA A 55 -0.16 8.90 -8.41
CA ALA A 55 1.01 8.16 -8.81
C ALA A 55 0.91 7.83 -10.31
N LEU A 56 1.89 8.27 -11.09
CA LEU A 56 1.95 8.06 -12.53
C LEU A 56 3.18 7.23 -12.88
N GLY A 57 3.06 6.42 -13.93
CA GLY A 57 4.14 5.60 -14.46
C GLY A 57 3.98 4.10 -14.20
N PRO A 58 4.83 3.28 -14.83
CA PRO A 58 4.81 1.84 -14.69
C PRO A 58 5.19 1.43 -13.27
N SER A 59 4.32 0.65 -12.63
CA SER A 59 4.56 0.06 -11.33
C SER A 59 3.80 -1.26 -11.19
N VAL A 60 4.28 -2.10 -10.28
CA VAL A 60 3.62 -3.32 -9.85
C VAL A 60 2.96 -3.04 -8.51
N GLU A 61 1.68 -3.36 -8.40
CA GLU A 61 0.98 -3.28 -7.12
C GLU A 61 1.45 -4.40 -6.20
N MET A 62 1.88 -4.02 -5.01
CA MET A 62 2.31 -4.89 -3.92
C MET A 62 1.48 -4.60 -2.68
N ILE A 63 1.46 -5.55 -1.75
CA ILE A 63 0.90 -5.39 -0.42
C ILE A 63 2.04 -5.51 0.57
N LEU A 64 2.06 -4.62 1.56
CA LEU A 64 3.00 -4.64 2.66
C LEU A 64 2.22 -4.49 3.97
N GLY A 65 2.40 -5.41 4.90
CA GLY A 65 1.60 -5.37 6.13
C GLY A 65 2.32 -5.85 7.38
N ILE A 66 1.80 -5.43 8.53
CA ILE A 66 2.11 -5.98 9.84
C ILE A 66 0.92 -6.83 10.24
N VAL A 67 1.15 -8.13 10.42
CA VAL A 67 0.13 -9.08 10.86
C VAL A 67 0.60 -9.79 12.13
N ARG A 68 -0.34 -10.31 12.90
CA ARG A 68 -0.04 -11.17 14.05
C ARG A 68 -0.26 -12.62 13.65
N ASP A 69 0.80 -13.38 13.72
CA ASP A 69 0.79 -14.83 13.67
C ASP A 69 0.64 -15.38 15.09
N GLU A 70 -0.10 -16.47 15.25
CA GLU A 70 -0.40 -17.07 16.56
C GLU A 70 0.86 -17.65 17.23
N ASP A 71 1.75 -18.24 16.45
CA ASP A 71 2.96 -18.91 16.95
C ASP A 71 4.17 -17.97 17.00
N PHE A 72 4.30 -17.10 15.98
CA PHE A 72 5.47 -16.24 15.81
C PHE A 72 5.26 -14.80 16.34
N GLY A 73 4.03 -14.47 16.72
CA GLY A 73 3.65 -13.12 17.13
C GLY A 73 3.64 -12.17 15.93
N ARG A 74 4.14 -10.94 16.10
CA ARG A 74 4.16 -9.97 15.01
C ARG A 74 5.07 -10.42 13.88
N THR A 75 4.56 -10.33 12.68
CA THR A 75 5.31 -10.57 11.45
C THR A 75 5.05 -9.45 10.45
N VAL A 76 6.04 -9.20 9.61
CA VAL A 76 5.88 -8.36 8.43
C VAL A 76 5.63 -9.25 7.22
N MET A 77 4.65 -8.86 6.43
CA MET A 77 4.21 -9.53 5.22
C MET A 77 4.53 -8.67 4.00
N ILE A 78 5.03 -9.29 2.93
CA ILE A 78 5.02 -8.73 1.58
C ILE A 78 4.29 -9.69 0.65
N GLY A 79 3.52 -9.16 -0.30
CA GLY A 79 2.82 -9.96 -1.29
C GLY A 79 2.51 -9.21 -2.58
N ALA A 80 2.12 -9.96 -3.61
CA ALA A 80 1.59 -9.37 -4.84
C ALA A 80 0.21 -8.72 -4.56
N GLY A 81 0.02 -7.49 -5.04
CA GLY A 81 -1.22 -6.73 -4.91
C GLY A 81 -2.16 -6.85 -6.10
N GLY A 82 -3.07 -5.88 -6.21
CA GLY A 82 -4.08 -5.82 -7.26
C GLY A 82 -5.33 -6.66 -6.98
N VAL A 83 -6.24 -6.65 -7.95
CA VAL A 83 -7.61 -7.20 -7.83
C VAL A 83 -7.68 -8.70 -7.52
N HIS A 84 -6.58 -9.45 -7.72
CA HIS A 84 -6.53 -10.88 -7.51
C HIS A 84 -5.71 -11.28 -6.27
N ALA A 85 -5.22 -10.33 -5.47
CA ALA A 85 -4.36 -10.61 -4.33
C ALA A 85 -4.97 -11.61 -3.34
N GLU A 86 -6.27 -11.46 -3.02
CA GLU A 86 -7.00 -12.33 -2.09
C GLU A 86 -7.13 -13.77 -2.58
N ILE A 87 -7.26 -13.95 -3.90
CA ILE A 87 -7.41 -15.26 -4.53
C ILE A 87 -6.04 -15.94 -4.64
N LEU A 88 -5.03 -15.17 -5.07
CA LEU A 88 -3.70 -15.70 -5.32
C LEU A 88 -2.98 -16.03 -4.02
N LYS A 89 -3.14 -15.26 -2.94
CA LYS A 89 -2.48 -15.45 -1.64
C LYS A 89 -0.96 -15.59 -1.76
N ASP A 90 -0.34 -14.81 -2.65
CA ASP A 90 1.10 -14.83 -2.84
C ASP A 90 1.79 -13.91 -1.84
N VAL A 91 2.01 -14.44 -0.64
CA VAL A 91 2.54 -13.69 0.50
C VAL A 91 3.73 -14.41 1.12
N VAL A 92 4.70 -13.62 1.57
CA VAL A 92 5.85 -14.09 2.34
C VAL A 92 5.93 -13.27 3.62
N VAL A 93 6.08 -13.97 4.75
CA VAL A 93 6.17 -13.36 6.08
C VAL A 93 7.55 -13.58 6.71
N ALA A 94 7.94 -12.63 7.58
CA ALA A 94 9.10 -12.77 8.43
C ALA A 94 8.93 -11.99 9.73
N LYS A 95 9.55 -12.49 10.80
CA LYS A 95 9.61 -11.80 12.09
C LYS A 95 10.49 -10.54 12.00
N PRO A 96 9.99 -9.35 12.35
CA PRO A 96 10.79 -8.13 12.42
C PRO A 96 11.64 -8.06 13.71
N PRO A 97 12.69 -7.21 13.74
CA PRO A 97 13.23 -6.48 12.58
C PRO A 97 14.14 -7.38 11.72
N PHE A 98 14.34 -6.99 10.47
CA PHE A 98 15.30 -7.63 9.58
C PHE A 98 15.93 -6.64 8.59
N ASP A 99 17.06 -7.04 8.00
CA ASP A 99 17.83 -6.22 7.07
C ASP A 99 17.36 -6.35 5.61
N ALA A 100 17.94 -5.52 4.73
CA ALA A 100 17.63 -5.55 3.31
C ALA A 100 17.99 -6.91 2.67
N ALA A 101 19.04 -7.59 3.12
CA ALA A 101 19.41 -8.90 2.60
C ALA A 101 18.33 -9.96 2.87
N LYS A 102 17.72 -9.96 4.06
CA LYS A 102 16.55 -10.79 4.37
C LYS A 102 15.34 -10.37 3.54
N ALA A 103 15.11 -9.08 3.38
CA ALA A 103 14.02 -8.55 2.56
C ALA A 103 14.11 -9.00 1.09
N HIS A 104 15.31 -9.01 0.50
CA HIS A 104 15.56 -9.59 -0.83
C HIS A 104 15.12 -11.05 -0.91
N ARG A 105 15.57 -11.88 0.04
CA ARG A 105 15.19 -13.30 0.09
C ARG A 105 13.68 -13.49 0.28
N MET A 106 12.98 -12.55 0.92
CA MET A 106 11.52 -12.59 1.02
C MET A 106 10.86 -12.30 -0.33
N ILE A 107 11.31 -11.24 -1.01
CA ILE A 107 10.80 -10.85 -2.34
C ILE A 107 11.02 -11.99 -3.35
N ASP A 108 12.20 -12.61 -3.36
CA ASP A 108 12.52 -13.70 -4.29
C ASP A 108 11.73 -14.99 -4.05
N ARG A 109 11.09 -15.13 -2.87
CA ARG A 109 10.22 -16.26 -2.54
C ARG A 109 8.77 -16.08 -2.99
N LEU A 110 8.40 -14.89 -3.47
CA LEU A 110 7.07 -14.65 -4.04
C LEU A 110 6.88 -15.53 -5.29
N ARG A 111 5.76 -16.25 -5.38
CA ARG A 111 5.41 -17.05 -6.56
C ARG A 111 5.32 -16.19 -7.82
N PHE A 112 4.87 -14.95 -7.67
CA PHE A 112 4.76 -13.96 -8.75
C PHE A 112 5.90 -12.93 -8.74
N ARG A 113 7.07 -13.26 -8.16
CA ARG A 113 8.28 -12.42 -8.20
C ARG A 113 8.60 -11.84 -9.58
N ARG A 114 8.33 -12.61 -10.64
CA ARG A 114 8.57 -12.20 -12.04
C ARG A 114 7.73 -11.01 -12.52
N LEU A 115 6.64 -10.65 -11.82
CA LEU A 115 5.91 -9.42 -12.10
C LEU A 115 6.80 -8.18 -11.90
N LEU A 116 7.72 -8.24 -10.94
CA LEU A 116 8.65 -7.15 -10.64
C LEU A 116 9.77 -7.01 -11.68
N ASP A 117 9.98 -7.99 -12.55
CA ASP A 117 10.97 -7.93 -13.63
C ASP A 117 10.50 -7.10 -14.84
N GLY A 118 9.26 -6.58 -14.77
CA GLY A 118 8.62 -5.86 -15.87
C GLY A 118 7.85 -6.80 -16.79
N ALA A 119 6.65 -6.37 -17.18
CA ALA A 119 5.80 -7.09 -18.13
C ALA A 119 5.56 -6.24 -19.37
N ARG A 120 5.51 -6.89 -20.55
CA ARG A 120 5.11 -6.26 -21.82
C ARG A 120 5.88 -4.97 -22.16
N GLY A 121 7.21 -4.98 -21.96
CA GLY A 121 8.08 -3.85 -22.27
C GLY A 121 8.12 -2.74 -21.21
N ALA A 122 7.38 -2.88 -20.10
CA ALA A 122 7.53 -1.99 -18.96
C ALA A 122 8.90 -2.20 -18.28
N PRO A 123 9.54 -1.13 -17.76
CA PRO A 123 10.77 -1.27 -17.00
C PRO A 123 10.55 -2.08 -15.71
N PRO A 124 11.57 -2.82 -15.25
CA PRO A 124 11.49 -3.57 -14.00
C PRO A 124 11.36 -2.63 -12.79
N ALA A 125 10.76 -3.14 -11.72
CA ALA A 125 10.80 -2.48 -10.42
C ALA A 125 12.20 -2.56 -9.82
N SER A 126 12.61 -1.54 -9.05
CA SER A 126 13.86 -1.61 -8.29
C SER A 126 13.69 -2.51 -7.07
N ILE A 127 14.20 -3.74 -7.19
CA ILE A 127 14.14 -4.75 -6.12
C ILE A 127 14.93 -4.28 -4.89
N ASP A 128 16.09 -3.66 -5.09
CA ASP A 128 16.92 -3.13 -4.01
C ASP A 128 16.17 -2.07 -3.20
N MET A 129 15.50 -1.14 -3.87
CA MET A 129 14.72 -0.10 -3.19
C MET A 129 13.47 -0.66 -2.51
N LEU A 130 12.84 -1.67 -3.10
CA LEU A 130 11.73 -2.39 -2.47
C LEU A 130 12.20 -3.14 -1.20
N ALA A 131 13.35 -3.80 -1.27
CA ALA A 131 13.95 -4.51 -0.14
C ALA A 131 14.34 -3.54 0.99
N VAL A 132 14.92 -2.39 0.67
CA VAL A 132 15.20 -1.32 1.65
C VAL A 132 13.92 -0.80 2.28
N THR A 133 12.87 -0.62 1.50
CA THR A 133 11.54 -0.19 1.99
C THR A 133 10.97 -1.21 2.97
N LEU A 134 11.00 -2.49 2.60
CA LEU A 134 10.53 -3.60 3.43
C LEU A 134 11.34 -3.75 4.72
N ALA A 135 12.68 -3.61 4.65
CA ALA A 135 13.54 -3.63 5.84
C ALA A 135 13.24 -2.46 6.80
N ARG A 136 13.07 -1.24 6.28
CA ARG A 136 12.68 -0.06 7.09
C ARG A 136 11.30 -0.24 7.71
N PHE A 137 10.35 -0.81 6.97
CA PHE A 137 9.03 -1.15 7.50
C PHE A 137 9.10 -2.21 8.61
N SER A 138 10.04 -3.16 8.53
CA SER A 138 10.29 -4.12 9.62
C SER A 138 10.81 -3.45 10.90
N VAL A 139 11.68 -2.45 10.77
CA VAL A 139 12.15 -1.65 11.91
C VAL A 139 10.99 -0.86 12.52
N LEU A 140 10.15 -0.26 11.67
CA LEU A 140 8.93 0.43 12.11
C LEU A 140 8.00 -0.52 12.88
N ALA A 141 7.77 -1.73 12.37
CA ALA A 141 6.94 -2.74 13.01
C ALA A 141 7.49 -3.17 14.39
N ALA A 142 8.81 -3.35 14.49
CA ALA A 142 9.46 -3.68 15.75
C ALA A 142 9.37 -2.52 16.76
N ALA A 143 9.57 -1.28 16.31
CA ALA A 143 9.54 -0.09 17.16
C ALA A 143 8.14 0.23 17.68
N LEU A 144 7.10 0.02 16.86
CA LEU A 144 5.71 0.29 17.26
C LEU A 144 5.18 -0.73 18.28
N GLY A 145 5.75 -1.94 18.31
CA GLY A 145 5.46 -2.93 19.34
C GLY A 145 3.96 -3.09 19.59
N ASP A 146 3.56 -3.14 20.85
CA ASP A 146 2.16 -3.35 21.27
C ASP A 146 1.17 -2.24 20.96
N ALA A 147 1.61 -1.11 20.43
CA ALA A 147 0.72 -0.02 20.04
C ALA A 147 -0.12 -0.34 18.79
N ILE A 148 0.32 -1.27 17.93
CA ILE A 148 -0.36 -1.61 16.68
C ILE A 148 -0.79 -3.07 16.68
N GLU A 149 -2.05 -3.26 16.29
CA GLU A 149 -2.62 -4.58 16.04
C GLU A 149 -2.34 -5.02 14.60
N THR A 150 -2.66 -4.16 13.63
CA THR A 150 -2.36 -4.40 12.21
C THR A 150 -2.05 -3.10 11.47
N MET A 151 -1.23 -3.22 10.44
CA MET A 151 -0.98 -2.18 9.46
C MET A 151 -1.04 -2.81 8.08
N ASP A 152 -1.82 -2.26 7.17
CA ASP A 152 -1.93 -2.71 5.79
C ASP A 152 -1.64 -1.55 4.84
N VAL A 153 -0.55 -1.66 4.09
CA VAL A 153 -0.18 -0.73 3.02
C VAL A 153 -0.55 -1.40 1.70
N ASN A 154 -1.72 -1.02 1.20
CA ASN A 154 -2.30 -1.60 0.00
C ASN A 154 -3.09 -0.54 -0.80
N PRO A 155 -2.64 -0.13 -2.00
CA PRO A 155 -1.42 -0.61 -2.67
C PRO A 155 -0.12 0.06 -2.19
N LEU A 156 0.96 -0.72 -2.23
CA LEU A 156 2.34 -0.25 -2.35
C LEU A 156 2.75 -0.37 -3.83
N LEU A 157 3.02 0.73 -4.51
CA LEU A 157 3.44 0.73 -5.92
C LEU A 157 4.96 0.55 -6.01
N ALA A 158 5.41 -0.59 -6.52
CA ALA A 158 6.82 -0.86 -6.79
C ALA A 158 7.17 -0.52 -8.24
N GLY A 159 7.99 0.51 -8.46
CA GLY A 159 8.42 0.97 -9.77
C GLY A 159 9.95 1.05 -9.91
N PRO A 160 10.45 1.53 -11.07
CA PRO A 160 11.88 1.58 -11.36
C PRO A 160 12.68 2.46 -10.41
N THR A 161 12.03 3.45 -9.80
CA THR A 161 12.65 4.44 -8.90
C THR A 161 12.42 4.16 -7.42
N GLY A 162 11.71 3.07 -7.08
CA GLY A 162 11.46 2.66 -5.70
C GLY A 162 10.02 2.26 -5.45
N ALA A 163 9.60 2.34 -4.19
CA ALA A 163 8.27 1.95 -3.74
C ALA A 163 7.50 3.15 -3.17
N LEU A 164 6.21 3.27 -3.51
CA LEU A 164 5.33 4.34 -3.07
C LEU A 164 4.07 3.77 -2.42
N ALA A 165 3.86 4.03 -1.14
CA ALA A 165 2.61 3.74 -0.46
C ALA A 165 1.55 4.74 -0.92
N VAL A 166 0.46 4.25 -1.55
CA VAL A 166 -0.64 5.12 -2.02
C VAL A 166 -1.90 5.00 -1.18
N ASP A 167 -1.98 4.00 -0.32
CA ASP A 167 -2.95 3.90 0.75
C ASP A 167 -2.36 3.13 1.93
N ALA A 168 -2.88 3.40 3.12
CA ALA A 168 -2.54 2.66 4.32
C ALA A 168 -3.71 2.65 5.30
N LEU A 169 -3.96 1.48 5.89
CA LEU A 169 -4.83 1.29 7.04
C LEU A 169 -3.96 0.95 8.25
N VAL A 170 -4.19 1.65 9.36
CA VAL A 170 -3.50 1.39 10.63
C VAL A 170 -4.54 1.18 11.70
N VAL A 171 -4.48 0.04 12.38
CA VAL A 171 -5.33 -0.29 13.52
C VAL A 171 -4.46 -0.34 14.76
N GLY A 172 -4.61 0.68 15.61
CA GLY A 172 -3.98 0.71 16.92
C GLY A 172 -4.64 -0.26 17.89
N ARG A 173 -3.86 -0.79 18.83
CA ARG A 173 -4.39 -1.60 19.93
C ARG A 173 -5.05 -0.66 20.94
N ARG A 174 -6.32 -0.89 21.26
CA ARG A 174 -6.95 -0.19 22.40
C ARG A 174 -6.35 -0.78 23.70
N PRO A 175 -6.04 0.05 24.69
CA PRO A 175 -5.54 -0.42 25.99
C PRO A 175 -6.52 -1.38 26.67
#